data_AF-A0A6N9U8X4-F1
#
_entry.id   AF-A0A6N9U8X4-F1
#
_cell.length_a   1.000
_cell.length_b   1.000
_cell.length_c   1.000
_cell.angle_alpha   90.00
_cell.angle_beta   90.00
_cell.angle_gamma   90.00
#
_symmetry.space_group_name_H-M   'P 1'
#
loop_
_entity.id
_entity.type
_entity.pdbx_description
1 polymer ?
#
loop_
_entity_poly.entity_id
_entity_poly.type
_entity_poly.pdbx_seq_one_letter_code
_entity_poly.pdbx_strand_id
1 'polypeptide(L)'
;MYAPIRMPGPLFDEIAAGGGSPEAVAFLVRGERTRRLLLLRELLDRLDADPGILGPLGAQPVWPALEAAAARAPRQVDGLLLSPQVGSWLAHTLRRLHGTASGPPLWADAGQL
;
A
#
# COMPACT_ATOMS: atom_id res chain seq x y z
N MET A 1 9.70 13.13 9.35
CA MET A 1 10.60 12.43 8.40
C MET A 1 10.79 11.01 8.91
N TYR A 2 10.25 10.00 8.24
CA TYR A 2 10.42 8.60 8.65
C TYR A 2 11.85 8.14 8.38
N ALA A 3 12.46 7.38 9.30
CA ALA A 3 13.77 6.81 9.06
C ALA A 3 13.72 5.84 7.86
N PRO A 4 14.68 5.93 6.92
CA PRO A 4 14.69 5.03 5.78
C PRO A 4 14.89 3.58 6.24
N ILE A 5 14.14 2.65 5.65
CA ILE A 5 14.39 1.21 5.83
C ILE A 5 15.71 0.89 5.14
N ARG A 6 16.71 0.44 5.91
CA ARG A 6 18.04 0.07 5.42
C ARG A 6 18.18 -1.44 5.46
N MET A 7 18.47 -2.05 4.31
CA MET A 7 18.78 -3.47 4.19
C MET A 7 20.11 -3.76 4.92
N PRO A 8 20.13 -4.68 5.90
CA PRO A 8 21.38 -5.15 6.50
C PRO A 8 22.25 -5.85 5.44
N GLY A 9 23.56 -5.58 5.44
CA GLY A 9 24.51 -6.19 4.51
C GLY A 9 24.43 -7.72 4.45
N PRO A 10 24.42 -8.44 5.58
CA PRO A 10 24.31 -9.90 5.57
C PRO A 10 23.04 -10.43 4.91
N LEU A 11 21.89 -9.77 5.13
CA LEU A 11 20.62 -10.18 4.50
C LEU A 11 20.61 -9.85 3.00
N PHE A 12 21.26 -8.76 2.60
CA PHE A 12 21.43 -8.43 1.19
C PHE A 12 22.26 -9.51 0.47
N ASP A 13 23.42 -9.87 1.03
CA ASP A 13 24.31 -10.87 0.46
C ASP A 13 23.61 -12.23 0.35
N GLU A 14 22.83 -12.60 1.37
CA GLU A 14 22.03 -13.83 1.38
C GLU A 14 21.02 -13.86 0.22
N ILE A 15 20.20 -12.82 0.08
CA ILE A 15 19.19 -12.73 -0.98
C ILE A 15 19.87 -12.71 -2.36
N ALA A 16 20.97 -11.96 -2.50
CA ALA A 16 21.72 -11.86 -3.76
C ALA A 16 22.34 -13.20 -4.19
N ALA A 17 22.69 -14.05 -3.23
CA ALA A 17 23.15 -15.41 -3.48
C ALA A 17 22.00 -16.41 -3.76
N GLY A 18 20.73 -15.95 -3.80
CA GLY A 18 19.55 -16.79 -4.00
C GLY A 18 19.02 -17.45 -2.72
N GLY A 19 19.47 -16.99 -1.55
CA GLY A 19 18.93 -17.41 -0.26
C GLY A 19 17.53 -16.84 0.03
N GLY A 20 17.03 -17.06 1.24
CA GLY A 20 15.61 -16.84 1.56
C GLY A 20 15.25 -17.28 2.97
N SER A 21 16.14 -17.02 3.93
CA SER A 21 15.93 -17.29 5.34
C SER A 21 14.65 -16.61 5.83
N PRO A 22 14.01 -17.14 6.88
CA PRO A 22 12.84 -16.49 7.48
C PRO A 22 13.10 -15.04 7.87
N GLU A 23 14.32 -14.71 8.28
CA GLU A 23 14.73 -13.34 8.62
C GLU A 23 14.80 -12.44 7.38
N ALA A 24 15.46 -12.90 6.31
CA ALA A 24 15.53 -12.17 5.05
C ALA A 24 14.13 -11.91 4.46
N VAL A 25 13.26 -12.92 4.44
CA VAL A 25 11.89 -12.79 3.97
C VAL A 25 11.07 -11.85 4.87
N ALA A 26 11.20 -11.97 6.19
CA ALA A 26 10.49 -11.07 7.12
C ALA A 26 10.92 -9.61 6.94
N PHE A 27 12.20 -9.35 6.62
CA PHE A 27 12.67 -8.01 6.30
C PHE A 27 11.99 -7.45 5.04
N LEU A 28 11.93 -8.24 3.96
CA LEU A 28 11.25 -7.85 2.73
C LEU A 28 9.76 -7.59 2.95
N VAL A 29 9.08 -8.48 3.70
CA VAL A 29 7.65 -8.33 4.04
C VAL A 29 7.41 -7.04 4.82
N ARG A 30 8.29 -6.69 5.77
CA ARG A 30 8.20 -5.41 6.50
C ARG A 30 8.37 -4.21 5.57
N GLY A 31 9.35 -4.26 4.67
CA GLY A 31 9.58 -3.21 3.66
C GLY A 31 8.35 -3.00 2.77
N GLU A 32 7.78 -4.09 2.29
CA GLU A 32 6.59 -4.07 1.45
C GLU A 32 5.35 -3.58 2.20
N ARG A 33 5.17 -3.97 3.46
CA ARG A 33 4.10 -3.43 4.33
C ARG A 33 4.21 -1.91 4.45
N THR A 34 5.41 -1.38 4.73
CA THR A 34 5.64 0.06 4.81
C THR A 34 5.36 0.76 3.48
N ARG A 35 5.84 0.18 2.36
CA ARG A 35 5.56 0.68 1.02
C ARG A 35 4.06 0.78 0.74
N ARG A 36 3.28 -0.27 1.07
CA ARG A 36 1.82 -0.29 0.87
C ARG A 36 1.10 0.79 1.66
N LEU A 37 1.49 1.04 2.90
CA LEU A 37 0.92 2.13 3.71
C LEU A 37 1.22 3.51 3.11
N LEU A 38 2.44 3.71 2.61
CA LEU A 38 2.81 4.97 1.93
C LEU A 38 2.03 5.19 0.64
N LEU A 39 1.88 4.14 -0.17
CA LEU A 39 1.09 4.20 -1.41
C LEU A 39 -0.40 4.44 -1.11
N LEU A 40 -0.93 3.79 -0.08
CA LEU A 40 -2.32 4.01 0.33
C LEU A 40 -2.52 5.46 0.79
N ARG A 41 -1.57 6.00 1.56
CA ARG A 41 -1.63 7.39 1.99
C ARG A 41 -1.63 8.35 0.80
N GLU A 42 -0.73 8.17 -0.16
CA GLU A 42 -0.68 8.94 -1.40
C GLU A 42 -2.00 8.85 -2.19
N LEU A 43 -2.60 7.66 -2.26
CA LEU A 43 -3.89 7.48 -2.92
C LEU A 43 -4.98 8.33 -2.23
N LEU A 44 -5.08 8.25 -0.90
CA LEU A 44 -6.06 9.02 -0.14
C LEU A 44 -5.85 10.53 -0.30
N ASP A 45 -4.60 11.00 -0.19
CA ASP A 45 -4.27 12.43 -0.36
C ASP A 45 -4.67 12.94 -1.76
N ARG A 46 -4.54 12.12 -2.81
CA ARG A 46 -5.00 12.46 -4.17
C ARG A 46 -6.51 12.46 -4.31
N LEU A 47 -7.21 11.52 -3.68
CA LEU A 47 -8.67 11.45 -3.72
C LEU A 47 -9.29 12.63 -2.95
N ASP A 48 -8.65 13.08 -1.89
CA ASP A 48 -9.05 14.28 -1.16
C ASP A 48 -8.81 15.57 -1.98
N ALA A 49 -7.78 15.59 -2.83
CA ALA A 49 -7.49 16.71 -3.73
C ALA A 49 -8.48 16.82 -4.92
N ASP A 50 -9.14 15.71 -5.29
CA ASP A 50 -10.19 15.68 -6.31
C ASP A 50 -11.44 14.90 -5.81
N PRO A 51 -12.28 15.55 -4.97
CA PRO A 51 -13.47 14.93 -4.40
C PRO A 51 -14.47 14.42 -5.44
N GLY A 52 -14.40 14.92 -6.69
CA GLY A 52 -15.28 14.50 -7.78
C GLY A 52 -15.11 13.01 -8.16
N ILE A 53 -13.96 12.40 -7.83
CA ILE A 53 -13.67 10.99 -8.14
C ILE A 53 -14.57 10.04 -7.33
N LEU A 54 -14.76 10.30 -6.03
CA LEU A 54 -15.59 9.46 -5.14
C LEU A 54 -16.99 10.06 -4.89
N GLY A 55 -17.21 11.30 -5.30
CA GLY A 55 -18.47 12.00 -5.08
C GLY A 55 -18.78 12.13 -3.59
N PRO A 56 -20.02 11.81 -3.14
CA PRO A 56 -20.46 12.10 -1.77
C PRO A 56 -19.80 11.23 -0.69
N LEU A 57 -19.11 10.13 -1.06
CA LEU A 57 -18.49 9.23 -0.09
C LEU A 57 -17.16 9.79 0.46
N GLY A 58 -16.34 10.40 -0.40
CA GLY A 58 -14.99 10.89 -0.05
C GLY A 58 -14.02 9.81 0.45
N ALA A 59 -12.74 10.17 0.63
CA ALA A 59 -11.70 9.24 1.10
C ALA A 59 -11.32 9.43 2.59
N GLN A 60 -11.70 10.57 3.17
CA GLN A 60 -11.41 10.96 4.55
C GLN A 60 -11.64 9.88 5.63
N PRO A 61 -12.74 9.10 5.62
CA PRO A 61 -13.00 8.12 6.69
C PRO A 61 -12.09 6.89 6.66
N VAL A 62 -11.38 6.65 5.54
CA VAL A 62 -10.69 5.38 5.30
C VAL A 62 -9.46 5.21 6.18
N TRP A 63 -8.65 6.26 6.35
CA TRP A 63 -7.45 6.15 7.19
C TRP A 63 -7.77 5.89 8.67
N PRO A 64 -8.71 6.63 9.31
CA PRO A 64 -9.15 6.29 10.67
C PRO A 64 -9.73 4.88 10.80
N ALA A 65 -10.48 4.41 9.80
CA ALA A 65 -11.04 3.05 9.80
C ALA A 65 -9.92 1.99 9.76
N LEU A 66 -8.88 2.21 8.95
CA LEU A 66 -7.71 1.35 8.89
C LEU A 66 -6.95 1.33 10.22
N GLU A 67 -6.72 2.49 10.84
CA GLU A 67 -6.06 2.59 12.15
C GLU A 67 -6.83 1.84 13.23
N ALA A 68 -8.15 2.02 13.29
CA ALA A 68 -9.01 1.30 14.23
C ALA A 68 -9.00 -0.23 13.98
N ALA A 69 -9.03 -0.65 12.72
CA ALA A 69 -8.93 -2.06 12.36
C ALA A 69 -7.56 -2.65 12.73
N ALA A 70 -6.48 -1.91 12.50
CA ALA A 70 -5.11 -2.34 12.80
C ALA A 70 -4.87 -2.46 14.31
N ALA A 71 -5.46 -1.56 15.12
CA ALA A 71 -5.41 -1.64 16.57
C ALA A 71 -6.12 -2.90 17.12
N ARG A 72 -7.22 -3.32 16.49
CA ARG A 72 -8.01 -4.48 16.92
C ARG A 72 -7.54 -5.82 16.35
N ALA A 73 -7.07 -5.83 15.11
CA ALA A 73 -6.80 -7.04 14.33
C ALA A 73 -5.57 -6.87 13.41
N PRO A 74 -4.38 -6.61 13.98
CA PRO A 74 -3.20 -6.24 13.19
C PRO A 74 -2.80 -7.30 12.16
N ARG A 75 -2.91 -8.59 12.50
CA ARG A 75 -2.55 -9.68 11.57
C ARG A 75 -3.48 -9.77 10.36
N GLN A 76 -4.76 -9.48 10.56
CA GLN A 76 -5.77 -9.48 9.50
C GLN A 76 -5.59 -8.28 8.57
N VAL A 77 -5.32 -7.10 9.15
CA VAL A 77 -4.98 -5.91 8.36
C VAL A 77 -3.71 -6.13 7.56
N ASP A 78 -2.66 -6.69 8.18
CA ASP A 78 -1.42 -7.00 7.48
C ASP A 78 -1.65 -8.05 6.37
N GLY A 79 -2.48 -9.07 6.61
CA GLY A 79 -2.86 -10.05 5.58
C GLY A 79 -3.59 -9.42 4.39
N LEU A 80 -4.51 -8.49 4.63
CA LEU A 80 -5.22 -7.77 3.58
C LEU A 80 -4.27 -6.85 2.80
N LEU A 81 -3.52 -6.00 3.52
CA LEU A 81 -2.55 -5.08 2.92
C LEU A 81 -1.55 -5.85 2.07
N LEU A 82 -1.02 -6.96 2.59
CA LEU A 82 -0.01 -7.76 1.92
C LEU A 82 -0.55 -8.67 0.81
N SER A 83 -1.87 -8.70 0.59
CA SER A 83 -2.47 -9.48 -0.49
C SER A 83 -1.98 -8.98 -1.87
N PRO A 84 -1.74 -9.88 -2.84
CA PRO A 84 -1.38 -9.50 -4.19
C PRO A 84 -2.42 -8.59 -4.87
N GLN A 85 -3.70 -8.80 -4.56
CA GLN A 85 -4.82 -8.06 -5.14
C GLN A 85 -4.78 -6.59 -4.70
N VAL A 86 -4.63 -6.32 -3.40
CA VAL A 86 -4.51 -4.94 -2.88
C VAL A 86 -3.27 -4.25 -3.44
N GLY A 87 -2.13 -4.96 -3.51
CA GLY A 87 -0.91 -4.40 -4.10
C GLY A 87 -1.08 -4.02 -5.58
N SER A 88 -1.71 -4.90 -6.36
CA SER A 88 -1.93 -4.70 -7.80
C SER A 88 -2.91 -3.56 -8.06
N TRP A 89 -4.02 -3.54 -7.32
CA TRP A 89 -5.02 -2.47 -7.37
C TRP A 89 -4.39 -1.12 -7.02
N LEU A 90 -3.73 -1.01 -5.86
CA LEU A 90 -3.16 0.24 -5.38
C LEU A 90 -2.13 0.81 -6.36
N ALA A 91 -1.26 -0.05 -6.89
CA ALA A 91 -0.28 0.35 -7.89
C ALA A 91 -0.94 0.79 -9.21
N HIS A 92 -2.00 0.09 -9.65
CA HIS A 92 -2.73 0.46 -10.86
C HIS A 92 -3.47 1.80 -10.69
N THR A 93 -4.26 1.96 -9.63
CA THR A 93 -5.01 3.19 -9.34
C THR A 93 -4.09 4.40 -9.23
N LEU A 94 -2.94 4.27 -8.57
CA LEU A 94 -1.95 5.34 -8.55
C LEU A 94 -1.34 5.63 -9.93
N ARG A 95 -1.05 4.62 -10.76
CA ARG A 95 -0.57 4.86 -12.13
C ARG A 95 -1.62 5.59 -12.98
N ARG A 96 -2.90 5.23 -12.83
CA ARG A 96 -4.05 5.92 -13.46
C ARG A 96 -4.10 7.40 -13.04
N LEU A 97 -4.01 7.67 -11.74
CA LEU A 97 -4.00 9.04 -11.19
C LEU A 97 -2.76 9.85 -11.60
N HIS A 98 -1.65 9.19 -11.88
CA HIS A 98 -0.44 9.83 -12.42
C HIS A 98 -0.44 9.96 -13.95
N GLY A 99 -1.50 9.53 -14.65
CA GLY A 99 -1.56 9.58 -16.11
C GLY A 99 -0.61 8.60 -16.83
N THR A 100 -0.11 7.58 -16.12
CA THR A 100 0.81 6.56 -16.68
C THR A 100 0.13 5.24 -17.00
N ALA A 101 -1.19 5.16 -16.80
CA ALA A 101 -2.01 4.03 -17.20
C ALA A 101 -3.41 4.52 -17.64
N SER A 102 -4.05 3.77 -18.52
CA SER A 102 -5.43 3.95 -18.96
C SER A 102 -6.35 2.88 -18.35
N GLY A 103 -7.66 3.08 -18.47
CA GLY A 103 -8.67 2.13 -17.99
C GLY A 103 -10.06 2.77 -17.90
N PRO A 104 -11.00 2.14 -17.16
CA PRO A 104 -12.37 2.64 -16.97
C PRO A 104 -12.39 4.00 -16.24
N PRO A 105 -13.55 4.65 -16.06
CA PRO A 105 -13.66 5.83 -15.21
C PRO A 105 -12.97 5.63 -13.85
N LEU A 106 -12.27 6.64 -13.33
CA LEU A 106 -11.43 6.52 -12.13
C LEU A 106 -12.20 6.03 -10.90
N TRP A 107 -13.49 6.34 -10.79
CA TRP A 107 -14.35 5.88 -9.70
C TRP A 107 -14.45 4.34 -9.65
N ALA A 108 -14.28 3.63 -10.77
CA ALA A 108 -14.36 2.17 -10.80
C ALA A 108 -13.18 1.51 -10.08
N ASP A 109 -12.00 2.16 -10.16
CA ASP A 109 -10.80 1.75 -9.45
C ASP A 109 -10.82 2.31 -8.01
N ALA A 110 -11.09 3.60 -7.84
CA ALA A 110 -11.08 4.26 -6.54
C ALA A 110 -12.18 3.76 -5.58
N GLY A 111 -13.33 3.31 -6.11
CA GLY A 111 -14.47 2.81 -5.32
C GLY A 111 -14.28 1.41 -4.73
N GLN A 112 -13.14 0.75 -4.95
CA GLN A 112 -12.77 -0.49 -4.26
C GLN A 112 -12.22 -0.27 -2.83
N LEU A 113 -12.09 1.00 -2.44
CA LEU A 113 -11.62 1.47 -1.14
C LEU A 113 -12.68 1.22 -0.04
#